data_AF-A0A3M4JW30-F1
#
_entry.id   AF-A0A3M4JW30-F1
#
_cell.length_a   1.000
_cell.length_b   1.000
_cell.length_c   1.000
_cell.angle_alpha   90.00
_cell.angle_beta   90.00
_cell.angle_gamma   90.00
#
_symmetry.space_group_name_H-M   'P 1'
#
loop_
_entity.id
_entity.type
_entity.pdbx_description
1 polymer ?
#
loop_
_entity_poly.entity_id
_entity_poly.type
_entity_poly.pdbx_seq_one_letter_code
_entity_poly.pdbx_strand_id
1 'polypeptide(L)'
;MDDRNNGLLIEGFVQGSYDRMFGAGKVEARHHPLTSWSQATVSGSQSNFQDTQRDVKRTVEALQSTLYKEGGNDELLTELSAVEERLTSATTVDELGTVIIESRPVLDQVFGR
;
A
#
# COMPACT_ATOMS: atom_id res chain seq x y z
N MET A 1 9.52 2.43 -23.12
CA MET A 1 8.52 2.39 -22.04
C MET A 1 8.31 0.93 -21.76
N ASP A 2 8.55 0.50 -20.53
CA ASP A 2 8.26 -0.86 -20.12
C ASP A 2 6.73 -1.00 -20.11
N ASP A 3 6.16 -2.01 -20.76
CA ASP A 3 4.71 -2.30 -20.80
C ASP A 3 4.20 -2.80 -19.43
N ARG A 4 4.64 -2.16 -18.34
CA ARG A 4 4.23 -2.45 -16.98
C ARG A 4 2.86 -1.81 -16.75
N ASN A 5 1.87 -2.63 -16.43
CA ASN A 5 0.60 -2.13 -15.95
C ASN A 5 0.74 -1.71 -14.49
N ASN A 6 1.26 -0.49 -14.28
CA ASN A 6 1.45 0.08 -12.94
C ASN A 6 0.14 0.20 -12.17
N GLY A 7 -1.00 0.35 -12.87
CA GLY A 7 -2.32 0.30 -12.25
C GLY A 7 -2.61 -1.04 -11.57
N LEU A 8 -2.46 -2.15 -12.28
CA LEU A 8 -2.63 -3.50 -11.70
C LEU A 8 -1.64 -3.79 -10.56
N LEU A 9 -0.42 -3.26 -10.66
CA LEU A 9 0.58 -3.41 -9.61
C LEU A 9 0.15 -2.72 -8.32
N ILE A 10 -0.35 -1.48 -8.42
CA ILE A 10 -0.84 -0.71 -7.28
C ILE A 10 -2.09 -1.38 -6.69
N GLU A 11 -3.03 -1.83 -7.52
CA GLU A 11 -4.21 -2.58 -7.09
C GLU A 11 -3.83 -3.84 -6.31
N GLY A 12 -2.89 -4.62 -6.87
CA GLY A 12 -2.39 -5.84 -6.24
C GLY A 12 -1.69 -5.57 -4.90
N PHE A 13 -0.98 -4.45 -4.78
CA PHE A 13 -0.37 -4.04 -3.52
C PHE A 13 -1.42 -3.72 -2.44
N VAL A 14 -2.41 -2.88 -2.76
CA VAL A 14 -3.46 -2.48 -1.80
C VAL A 14 -4.27 -3.70 -1.37
N GLN A 15 -4.70 -4.52 -2.35
CA GLN A 15 -5.45 -5.74 -2.06
C GLN A 15 -4.61 -6.76 -1.28
N GLY A 16 -3.36 -6.99 -1.67
CA GLY A 16 -2.47 -7.94 -1.00
C GLY A 16 -2.10 -7.51 0.43
N SER A 17 -2.02 -6.21 0.69
CA SER A 17 -1.80 -5.67 2.04
C SER A 17 -3.02 -5.93 2.93
N TYR A 18 -4.21 -5.68 2.36
CA TYR A 18 -5.47 -5.94 3.02
C TYR A 18 -5.68 -7.42 3.37
N ASP A 19 -5.53 -8.31 2.38
CA ASP A 19 -5.76 -9.75 2.55
C ASP A 19 -4.81 -10.36 3.60
N ARG A 20 -3.61 -9.79 3.78
CA ARG A 20 -2.66 -10.22 4.80
C ARG A 20 -2.97 -9.69 6.20
N MET A 21 -3.41 -8.45 6.32
CA MET A 21 -3.79 -7.88 7.63
C MET A 21 -5.08 -8.49 8.19
N PHE A 22 -6.07 -8.78 7.35
CA PHE A 22 -7.42 -9.17 7.80
C PHE A 22 -7.80 -10.62 7.45
N GLY A 23 -7.03 -11.27 6.57
CA GLY A 23 -7.32 -12.59 6.01
C GLY A 23 -7.99 -12.49 4.64
N ALA A 24 -7.60 -13.38 3.73
CA ALA A 24 -8.09 -13.40 2.35
C ALA A 24 -9.62 -13.51 2.27
N GLY A 25 -10.24 -12.68 1.43
CA GLY A 25 -11.66 -12.79 1.11
C GLY A 25 -12.64 -12.30 2.20
N LYS A 26 -12.17 -11.61 3.24
CA LYS A 26 -13.07 -10.98 4.23
C LYS A 26 -13.70 -9.68 3.68
N VAL A 27 -14.64 -9.85 2.75
CA VAL A 27 -15.37 -8.74 2.09
C VAL A 27 -16.10 -7.84 3.10
N GLU A 28 -16.63 -8.38 4.20
CA GLU A 28 -17.28 -7.57 5.26
C GLU A 28 -16.35 -6.53 5.86
N ALA A 29 -15.08 -6.88 6.03
CA ALA A 29 -14.08 -5.93 6.51
C ALA A 29 -13.61 -4.99 5.40
N ARG A 30 -14.01 -5.11 4.13
CA ARG A 30 -13.73 -4.07 3.10
C ARG A 30 -14.71 -2.90 3.25
N HIS A 31 -15.95 -3.18 3.66
CA HIS A 31 -16.97 -2.15 3.92
C HIS A 31 -16.85 -1.49 5.30
N HIS A 32 -15.77 -1.77 6.06
CA HIS A 32 -15.58 -1.25 7.41
C HIS A 32 -14.97 0.17 7.36
N PRO A 33 -15.39 1.13 8.23
CA PRO A 33 -14.87 2.50 8.20
C PRO A 33 -13.34 2.60 8.36
N LEU A 34 -12.74 1.67 9.12
CA LEU A 34 -11.28 1.57 9.32
C LEU A 34 -10.51 1.00 8.11
N THR A 35 -11.22 0.54 7.08
CA THR A 35 -10.66 -0.14 5.90
C THR A 35 -11.22 0.40 4.58
N SER A 36 -11.89 1.57 4.62
CA SER A 36 -12.47 2.25 3.46
C SER A 36 -11.45 2.55 2.34
N TRP A 37 -10.15 2.53 2.65
CA TRP A 37 -9.04 2.62 1.70
C TRP A 37 -8.92 1.39 0.78
N SER A 38 -9.41 0.21 1.18
CA SER A 38 -9.44 -1.01 0.37
C SER A 38 -10.58 -1.06 -0.65
N GLN A 39 -11.53 -0.13 -0.55
CA GLN A 39 -12.67 0.03 -1.46
C GLN A 39 -12.53 1.18 -2.43
N ALA A 40 -11.52 2.02 -2.23
CA ALA A 40 -11.14 2.93 -3.27
C ALA A 40 -10.83 2.09 -4.50
N THR A 41 -11.60 2.31 -5.56
CA THR A 41 -11.32 1.81 -6.88
C THR A 41 -9.93 2.34 -7.24
N VAL A 42 -8.87 1.62 -6.86
CA VAL A 42 -7.50 2.00 -7.16
C VAL A 42 -7.27 1.69 -8.63
N SER A 43 -8.12 2.18 -9.54
CA SER A 43 -7.90 2.03 -10.98
C SER A 43 -6.68 2.88 -11.30
N GLY A 44 -5.46 2.36 -11.13
CA GLY A 44 -4.24 3.17 -11.15
C GLY A 44 -4.04 3.77 -12.55
N SER A 45 -4.63 4.95 -12.72
CA SER A 45 -4.74 5.69 -13.96
C SER A 45 -4.32 7.12 -13.67
N GLN A 46 -3.75 7.79 -14.66
CA GLN A 46 -3.32 9.17 -14.43
C GLN A 46 -4.50 10.09 -14.09
N SER A 47 -5.70 9.77 -14.56
CA SER A 47 -6.94 10.51 -14.31
C SER A 47 -7.42 10.51 -12.85
N ASN A 48 -7.02 9.53 -12.04
CA ASN A 48 -7.38 9.42 -10.61
C ASN A 48 -6.13 9.30 -9.72
N PHE A 49 -5.00 9.83 -10.18
CA PHE A 49 -3.71 9.70 -9.50
C PHE A 49 -3.76 10.18 -8.04
N GLN A 50 -4.42 11.31 -7.76
CA GLN A 50 -4.49 11.85 -6.39
C GLN A 50 -5.22 10.92 -5.43
N ASP A 51 -6.32 10.30 -5.88
CA ASP A 51 -7.05 9.30 -5.10
C ASP A 51 -6.19 8.05 -4.91
N THR A 52 -5.58 7.57 -6.00
CA THR A 52 -4.66 6.42 -5.98
C THR A 52 -3.53 6.61 -4.98
N GLN A 53 -2.84 7.76 -5.01
CA GLN A 53 -1.75 8.10 -4.10
C GLN A 53 -2.24 8.16 -2.65
N ARG A 54 -3.38 8.80 -2.41
CA ARG A 54 -3.97 8.89 -1.07
C ARG A 54 -4.27 7.50 -0.49
N ASP A 55 -4.82 6.61 -1.29
CA ASP A 55 -5.26 5.30 -0.80
C ASP A 55 -4.07 4.33 -0.65
N VAL A 56 -3.02 4.48 -1.46
CA VAL A 56 -1.71 3.84 -1.24
C VAL A 56 -1.07 4.33 0.06
N LYS A 57 -1.07 5.65 0.32
CA LYS A 57 -0.55 6.23 1.58
C LYS A 57 -1.28 5.66 2.79
N ARG A 58 -2.61 5.67 2.78
CA ARG A 58 -3.45 5.09 3.85
C ARG A 58 -3.15 3.62 4.09
N THR A 59 -2.84 2.86 3.04
CA THR A 59 -2.45 1.46 3.16
C THR A 59 -1.15 1.32 3.97
N VAL A 60 -0.14 2.15 3.67
CA VAL A 60 1.13 2.15 4.40
C VAL A 60 0.97 2.61 5.85
N GLU A 61 0.19 3.66 6.10
CA GLU A 61 -0.15 4.12 7.46
C GLU A 61 -0.83 3.00 8.28
N ALA A 62 -1.73 2.22 7.65
CA ALA A 62 -2.38 1.08 8.30
C ALA A 62 -1.38 -0.03 8.66
N LEU A 63 -0.41 -0.32 7.78
CA LEU A 63 0.67 -1.27 8.05
C LEU A 63 1.54 -0.81 9.23
N GLN A 64 1.99 0.44 9.22
CA GLN A 64 2.76 1.03 10.31
C GLN A 64 1.98 0.98 11.64
N SER A 65 0.69 1.35 11.63
CA SER A 65 -0.16 1.30 12.83
C SER A 65 -0.30 -0.12 13.39
N THR A 66 -0.38 -1.12 12.51
CA THR A 66 -0.46 -2.54 12.90
C THR A 66 0.84 -3.01 13.53
N LEU A 67 1.97 -2.77 12.88
CA LEU A 67 3.30 -3.15 13.40
C LEU A 67 3.64 -2.45 14.71
N TYR A 68 3.24 -1.18 14.87
CA TYR A 68 3.43 -0.44 16.10
C TYR A 68 2.70 -1.09 17.28
N LYS A 69 1.49 -1.62 17.06
CA LYS A 69 0.71 -2.32 18.09
C LYS A 69 1.31 -3.67 18.46
N GLU A 70 1.92 -4.37 17.52
CA GLU A 70 2.58 -5.66 17.76
C GLU A 70 3.88 -5.52 18.56
N GLY A 71 4.56 -4.38 18.42
CA GLY A 71 5.81 -4.08 19.14
C GLY A 71 7.04 -4.83 18.59
N GLY A 72 8.24 -4.34 18.91
CA GLY A 72 9.50 -4.96 18.46
C GLY A 72 9.82 -4.78 16.97
N ASN A 73 9.23 -3.75 16.34
CA ASN A 73 9.26 -3.51 14.90
C ASN A 73 9.92 -2.18 14.51
N ASP A 74 10.71 -1.58 15.39
CA ASP A 74 11.21 -0.19 15.23
C ASP A 74 12.00 0.03 13.92
N GLU A 75 12.80 -0.96 13.51
CA GLU A 75 13.54 -0.91 12.25
C GLU A 75 12.61 -0.95 11.04
N LEU A 76 11.65 -1.88 11.01
CA LEU A 76 10.64 -1.98 9.95
C LEU A 76 9.71 -0.75 9.90
N LEU A 77 9.38 -0.16 11.06
CA LEU A 77 8.61 1.09 11.13
C LEU A 77 9.39 2.26 10.52
N THR A 78 10.70 2.31 10.74
CA THR A 78 11.58 3.32 10.14
C THR A 78 11.64 3.15 8.63
N GLU A 79 11.83 1.92 8.15
CA GLU A 79 11.84 1.61 6.72
C GLU A 79 10.50 1.94 6.04
N LEU A 80 9.38 1.58 6.67
CA LEU A 80 8.04 1.92 6.17
C LEU A 80 7.77 3.43 6.17
N SER A 81 8.35 4.19 7.09
CA SER A 81 8.23 5.65 7.09
C SER A 81 8.96 6.25 5.88
N ALA A 82 10.16 5.74 5.56
CA ALA A 82 10.88 6.16 4.35
C ALA A 82 10.17 5.73 3.05
N VAL A 83 9.45 4.60 3.07
CA VAL A 83 8.57 4.20 1.95
C VAL A 83 7.41 5.19 1.80
N GLU A 84 6.74 5.57 2.89
CA GLU A 84 5.64 6.54 2.86
C GLU A 84 6.06 7.91 2.30
N GLU A 85 7.23 8.42 2.70
CA GLU A 85 7.78 9.68 2.20
C GLU A 85 7.99 9.66 0.68
N ARG A 86 8.54 8.55 0.15
CA ARG A 86 8.72 8.36 -1.30
C ARG A 86 7.39 8.25 -2.04
N LEU A 87 6.42 7.53 -1.49
CA LEU A 87 5.07 7.41 -2.06
C LEU A 87 4.34 8.75 -2.10
N THR A 88 4.50 9.56 -1.05
CA THR A 88 3.91 10.92 -0.97
C THR A 88 4.59 11.89 -1.92
N SER A 89 5.86 11.66 -2.24
CA SER A 89 6.63 12.49 -3.18
C SER A 89 6.39 12.14 -4.65
N ALA A 90 5.78 10.98 -4.93
CA ALA A 90 5.43 10.59 -6.30
C ALA A 90 4.40 11.57 -6.90
N THR A 91 4.51 11.81 -8.20
CA THR A 91 3.64 12.72 -8.97
C THR A 91 2.93 12.01 -10.14
N THR A 92 3.35 10.79 -10.46
CA THR A 92 2.79 9.98 -11.53
C THR A 92 2.52 8.54 -11.10
N VAL A 93 1.61 7.87 -11.80
CA VAL A 93 1.33 6.44 -11.57
C VAL A 93 2.58 5.58 -11.79
N ASP A 94 3.45 5.97 -12.72
CA ASP A 94 4.71 5.26 -13.00
C ASP A 94 5.72 5.38 -11.84
N GLU A 95 5.83 6.57 -11.25
CA GLU A 95 6.64 6.79 -10.05
C GLU A 95 6.10 6.00 -8.86
N LEU A 96 4.78 6.00 -8.64
CA LEU A 96 4.16 5.17 -7.60
C LEU A 96 4.45 3.68 -7.80
N GLY A 97 4.27 3.18 -9.03
CA GLY A 97 4.56 1.78 -9.35
C GLY A 97 6.02 1.43 -9.11
N THR A 98 6.94 2.33 -9.46
CA THR A 98 8.37 2.16 -9.22
C THR A 98 8.69 2.11 -7.73
N VAL A 99 8.15 3.03 -6.93
CA VAL A 99 8.35 3.05 -5.48
C VAL A 99 7.82 1.78 -4.83
N ILE A 100 6.66 1.26 -5.24
CA ILE A 100 6.12 0.00 -4.72
C ILE A 100 7.04 -1.18 -5.04
N ILE A 101 7.56 -1.27 -6.28
CA ILE A 101 8.52 -2.32 -6.66
C ILE A 101 9.78 -2.25 -5.81
N GLU A 102 10.37 -1.07 -5.67
CA GLU A 102 11.59 -0.87 -4.90
C GLU A 102 11.40 -1.13 -3.41
N SER A 103 10.18 -0.92 -2.91
CA SER A 103 9.83 -1.12 -1.50
C SER A 103 9.44 -2.57 -1.20
N ARG A 104 9.36 -3.43 -2.23
CA ARG A 104 8.96 -4.84 -2.08
C ARG A 104 9.75 -5.61 -1.02
N PRO A 105 11.08 -5.46 -0.85
CA PRO A 105 11.81 -6.14 0.21
C PRO A 105 11.35 -5.76 1.62
N VAL A 106 10.99 -4.50 1.84
CA VAL A 106 10.45 -4.01 3.12
C VAL A 106 9.04 -4.56 3.31
N LEU A 107 8.20 -4.47 2.27
CA LEU A 107 6.82 -4.95 2.31
C LEU A 107 6.76 -6.48 2.53
N ASP A 108 7.63 -7.25 1.89
CA ASP A 108 7.70 -8.70 2.07
C ASP A 108 8.11 -9.08 3.50
N GLN A 109 8.93 -8.28 4.19
CA GLN A 109 9.24 -8.50 5.62
C GLN A 109 8.06 -8.19 6.55
N VAL A 110 7.28 -7.15 6.22
CA VAL A 110 6.04 -6.82 6.93
C VAL A 110 5.00 -7.93 6.80
N PHE A 111 5.00 -8.61 5.65
CA PHE A 111 4.00 -9.60 5.26
C PHE A 111 4.41 -11.07 5.43
N GLY A 112 5.69 -11.35 5.56
CA GLY A 112 6.25 -12.70 5.71
C GLY A 112 6.32 -13.19 7.15
N ARG A 113 5.73 -12.43 8.08
CA ARG A 113 5.56 -12.80 9.49
C ARG A 113 4.20 -13.42 9.74
#